data_AF-A0A182QP55-F1
#
_entry.id   AF-A0A182QP55-F1
#
_cell.length_a   1.000
_cell.length_b   1.000
_cell.length_c   1.000
_cell.angle_alpha   90.00
_cell.angle_beta   90.00
_cell.angle_gamma   90.00
#
_symmetry.space_group_name_H-M   'P 1'
#
loop_
_entity.id
_entity.type
_entity.pdbx_description
1 polymer ?
#
loop_
_entity_poly.entity_id
_entity_poly.type
_entity_poly.pdbx_seq_one_letter_code
_entity_poly.pdbx_strand_id
1 'polypeptide(L)'
;MSVPFVSHSTQFPSGSKSLSKQLKKKAAEFLECTRETTILVEILDYFKECLARKAPITPCLLTLEYLFTELIRRGEMRPAAEEMDTEVPLENDTHTKHRQWMQAQYKESFEMIVEGMRHEKQSEACQALTAAMKLVAAESHHQFPTARLKHILTAMLSTECLNKHLFNRFLEYSSYLDVIFYCWKTVPSLVPRTSPPNDVFKQNFLLLLDAILFGKDKLKEPDNVLGASLGAGGFDYAYVRKQINRTWGFVMNWEHSGVLHEQLLMLLLEKVFAHLDKPVLLTDFLMDSLDVGGTVSVLALQGVFVLIQQHNLTYPNIYEKLYSMFEPEIFHTKFKARLFYLADIFLSSSHLPEGLVAAFVKRLARLALIAPPQDIVIILRFVGNLILRHPALKRLMFHPTGGSASSDPYVMEERDPIKSQALESSLWEVAALQNHVLPSVASAARFVSNPLPSVEWDLSAVLEINENDIFHKEIVSKTKEFFVNIDRPTGVYGYCGGQLSSQYWKLF
;
A
#
# COMPACT_ATOMS: atom_id res chain seq x y z
N MET A 1 5.31 -29.17 -56.25
CA MET A 1 6.64 -28.54 -56.38
C MET A 1 6.76 -27.52 -55.28
N SER A 2 7.23 -27.99 -54.12
CA SER A 2 7.32 -27.26 -52.87
C SER A 2 8.81 -27.03 -52.63
N VAL A 3 9.22 -25.77 -52.69
CA VAL A 3 10.60 -25.36 -52.40
C VAL A 3 10.80 -25.50 -50.88
N PRO A 4 11.88 -26.15 -50.39
CA PRO A 4 12.06 -26.37 -48.96
C PRO A 4 12.48 -25.08 -48.26
N PHE A 5 11.82 -24.77 -47.15
CA PHE A 5 12.28 -23.82 -46.15
C PHE A 5 13.63 -24.31 -45.59
N VAL A 6 14.70 -23.60 -45.92
CA VAL A 6 16.02 -23.81 -45.32
C VAL A 6 16.00 -23.19 -43.93
N SER A 7 15.98 -24.04 -42.91
CA SER A 7 16.21 -23.66 -41.52
C SER A 7 17.68 -23.28 -41.32
N HIS A 8 17.99 -21.99 -41.33
CA HIS A 8 19.26 -21.54 -40.77
C HIS A 8 19.18 -21.65 -39.24
N SER A 9 19.71 -22.75 -38.71
CA SER A 9 19.89 -22.94 -37.27
C SER A 9 20.96 -21.97 -36.76
N THR A 10 20.55 -20.87 -36.15
CA THR A 10 21.44 -20.03 -35.35
C THR A 10 21.84 -20.80 -34.10
N GLN A 11 22.96 -21.51 -34.16
CA GLN A 11 23.51 -22.29 -33.05
C GLN A 11 24.01 -21.37 -31.94
N PHE A 12 23.13 -21.00 -31.01
CA PHE A 12 23.52 -20.42 -29.74
C PHE A 12 23.67 -21.54 -28.70
N PRO A 13 24.89 -21.80 -28.16
CA PRO A 13 25.10 -22.86 -27.18
C PRO A 13 24.43 -22.54 -25.85
N SER A 14 23.91 -23.57 -25.19
CA SER A 14 23.03 -23.58 -24.00
C SER A 14 23.65 -23.07 -22.68
N GLY A 15 24.79 -22.36 -22.71
CA GLY A 15 25.44 -21.80 -21.53
C GLY A 15 25.32 -20.27 -21.45
N SER A 16 24.58 -19.75 -20.46
CA SER A 16 24.24 -18.31 -20.37
C SER A 16 25.45 -17.36 -20.34
N LYS A 17 26.59 -17.77 -19.77
CA LYS A 17 27.82 -16.96 -19.73
C LYS A 17 28.57 -16.92 -21.07
N SER A 18 28.53 -18.01 -21.83
CA SER A 18 29.14 -18.07 -23.18
C SER A 18 28.31 -17.23 -24.16
N LEU A 19 26.98 -17.36 -24.03
CA LEU A 19 26.00 -16.65 -24.84
C LEU A 19 26.09 -15.13 -24.69
N SER A 20 26.15 -14.61 -23.46
CA SER A 20 26.29 -13.16 -23.21
C SER A 20 27.56 -12.56 -23.80
N LYS A 21 28.67 -13.31 -23.84
CA LYS A 21 29.94 -12.85 -24.43
C LYS A 21 29.86 -12.80 -25.96
N GLN A 22 29.24 -13.80 -26.57
CA GLN A 22 29.04 -13.86 -28.02
C GLN A 22 28.11 -12.75 -28.52
N LEU A 23 26.99 -12.52 -27.82
CA LEU A 23 26.04 -11.45 -28.16
C LEU A 23 26.66 -10.06 -28.01
N LYS A 24 27.45 -9.81 -26.96
CA LYS A 24 28.19 -8.55 -26.79
C LYS A 24 29.26 -8.34 -27.87
N LYS A 25 29.92 -9.40 -28.32
CA LYS A 25 30.91 -9.32 -29.40
C LYS A 25 30.23 -8.97 -30.73
N LYS A 26 29.14 -9.66 -31.07
CA LYS A 26 28.33 -9.33 -32.26
C LYS A 26 27.75 -7.91 -32.20
N ALA A 27 27.37 -7.44 -31.01
CA ALA A 27 26.93 -6.07 -30.80
C ALA A 27 28.05 -5.04 -31.04
N ALA A 28 29.27 -5.31 -30.58
CA ALA A 28 30.42 -4.46 -30.84
C ALA A 28 30.77 -4.43 -32.35
N GLU A 29 30.73 -5.59 -33.01
CA GLU A 29 30.93 -5.71 -34.47
C GLU A 29 29.89 -4.89 -35.26
N PHE A 30 28.62 -4.91 -34.85
CA PHE A 30 27.57 -4.08 -35.45
C PHE A 30 27.80 -2.56 -35.21
N LEU A 31 28.29 -2.17 -34.03
CA LEU A 31 28.61 -0.77 -33.73
C LEU A 31 29.85 -0.27 -34.48
N GLU A 32 30.74 -1.15 -34.94
CA GLU A 32 31.88 -0.79 -35.79
C GLU A 32 31.45 -0.61 -37.26
N CYS A 33 30.41 -1.32 -37.72
CA CYS A 33 29.86 -1.18 -39.06
C CYS A 33 28.32 -1.18 -39.06
N THR A 34 27.72 0.01 -38.89
CA THR A 34 26.25 0.17 -38.84
C THR A 34 25.54 -0.07 -40.19
N ARG A 35 26.29 -0.41 -41.25
CA ARG A 35 25.76 -0.76 -42.58
C ARG A 35 25.39 -2.23 -42.71
N GLU A 36 25.90 -3.12 -41.85
CA GLU A 36 25.59 -4.55 -41.88
C GLU A 36 24.29 -4.86 -41.12
N THR A 37 23.16 -4.75 -41.83
CA THR A 37 21.81 -4.95 -41.27
C THR A 37 21.52 -6.39 -40.83
N THR A 38 22.28 -7.38 -41.33
CA THR A 38 22.12 -8.81 -41.05
C THR A 38 22.39 -9.15 -39.58
N ILE A 39 23.40 -8.54 -38.95
CA ILE A 39 23.78 -8.84 -37.57
C ILE A 39 22.69 -8.42 -36.58
N LEU A 40 22.06 -7.25 -36.81
CA LEU A 40 20.96 -6.78 -35.98
C LEU A 40 19.73 -7.69 -36.14
N VAL A 41 19.40 -8.08 -37.38
CA VAL A 41 18.27 -9.00 -37.64
C VAL A 41 18.49 -10.35 -36.98
N GLU A 42 19.70 -10.93 -37.01
CA GLU A 42 20.01 -12.18 -36.31
C GLU A 42 19.80 -12.09 -34.78
N ILE A 43 20.18 -10.97 -34.17
CA ILE A 43 19.99 -10.75 -32.72
C ILE A 43 18.50 -10.60 -32.40
N LEU A 44 17.74 -9.92 -33.25
CA LEU A 44 16.30 -9.73 -33.08
C LEU A 44 15.52 -11.04 -33.28
N ASP A 45 15.87 -11.84 -34.29
CA ASP A 45 15.25 -13.14 -34.52
C ASP A 45 15.56 -14.13 -33.37
N TYR A 46 16.79 -14.09 -32.84
CA TYR A 46 17.12 -14.85 -31.62
C TYR A 46 16.29 -14.40 -30.42
N PHE A 47 16.07 -13.09 -30.27
CA PHE A 47 15.24 -12.56 -29.20
C PHE A 47 13.77 -12.97 -29.33
N LYS A 48 13.21 -12.95 -30.54
CA LYS A 48 11.87 -13.48 -30.84
C LYS A 48 11.75 -14.95 -30.48
N GLU A 49 12.75 -15.75 -30.81
CA GLU A 49 12.79 -17.17 -30.46
C GLU A 49 12.87 -17.38 -28.94
N CYS A 50 13.66 -16.56 -28.22
CA CYS A 50 13.72 -16.59 -26.76
C CYS A 50 12.38 -16.23 -26.10
N LEU A 51 11.67 -15.22 -26.62
CA LEU A 51 10.35 -14.83 -26.14
C LEU A 51 9.32 -15.95 -26.39
N ALA A 52 9.30 -16.53 -27.58
CA ALA A 52 8.40 -17.62 -27.93
C ALA A 52 8.63 -18.89 -27.07
N ARG A 53 9.90 -19.18 -26.73
CA ARG A 53 10.29 -20.34 -25.92
C ARG A 53 10.29 -20.09 -24.41
N LYS A 54 9.98 -18.86 -23.95
CA LYS A 54 10.14 -18.42 -22.54
C LYS A 54 11.52 -18.75 -21.96
N ALA A 55 12.55 -18.64 -22.80
CA ALA A 55 13.94 -18.86 -22.44
C ALA A 55 14.49 -17.64 -21.66
N PRO A 56 15.62 -17.74 -20.93
CA PRO A 56 16.22 -16.59 -20.25
C PRO A 56 16.53 -15.45 -21.24
N ILE A 57 15.87 -14.31 -21.06
CA ILE A 57 15.90 -13.14 -21.96
C ILE A 57 16.97 -12.11 -21.58
N THR A 58 17.45 -12.13 -20.33
CA THR A 58 18.41 -11.15 -19.78
C THR A 58 19.66 -10.90 -20.66
N PRO A 59 20.36 -11.91 -21.22
CA PRO A 59 21.51 -11.69 -22.09
C PRO A 59 21.19 -10.85 -23.33
N CYS A 60 20.06 -11.13 -23.96
CA CYS A 60 19.59 -10.43 -25.16
C CYS A 60 19.15 -9.01 -24.80
N LEU A 61 18.40 -8.85 -23.70
CA LEU A 61 17.96 -7.55 -23.20
C LEU A 61 19.14 -6.60 -22.92
N LEU A 62 20.16 -7.07 -22.21
CA LEU A 62 21.36 -6.27 -21.91
C LEU A 62 22.14 -5.89 -23.16
N THR A 63 22.15 -6.77 -24.17
CA THR A 63 22.85 -6.53 -25.44
C THR A 63 22.09 -5.50 -26.28
N LEU A 64 20.76 -5.63 -26.39
CA LEU A 64 19.90 -4.68 -27.10
C LEU A 64 19.87 -3.32 -26.38
N GLU A 65 19.83 -3.30 -25.04
CA GLU A 65 19.97 -2.10 -24.22
C GLU A 65 21.27 -1.35 -24.56
N TYR A 66 22.40 -2.06 -24.54
CA TYR A 66 23.71 -1.47 -24.85
C TYR A 66 23.78 -0.94 -26.29
N LEU A 67 23.35 -1.75 -27.26
CA LEU A 67 23.32 -1.38 -28.69
C LEU A 67 22.53 -0.10 -28.92
N PHE A 68 21.26 -0.08 -28.49
CA PHE A 68 20.39 1.05 -28.77
C PHE A 68 20.76 2.29 -27.96
N THR A 69 21.26 2.15 -26.73
CA THR A 69 21.78 3.29 -25.95
C THR A 69 22.95 3.95 -26.69
N GLU A 70 23.87 3.15 -27.23
CA GLU A 70 25.02 3.68 -27.98
C GLU A 70 24.63 4.28 -29.33
N LEU A 71 23.66 3.67 -30.04
CA LEU A 71 23.12 4.23 -31.29
C LEU A 71 22.39 5.55 -31.08
N ILE A 72 21.64 5.68 -29.97
CA ILE A 72 20.97 6.93 -29.58
C ILE A 72 22.02 7.99 -29.22
N ARG A 73 23.06 7.62 -28.47
CA ARG A 73 24.18 8.52 -28.11
C ARG A 73 24.92 9.06 -29.34
N ARG A 74 25.11 8.22 -30.36
CA ARG A 74 25.75 8.59 -31.64
C ARG A 74 24.85 9.41 -32.57
N GLY A 75 23.55 9.51 -32.28
CA GLY A 75 22.60 10.32 -33.06
C GLY A 75 22.21 9.71 -34.42
N GLU A 76 22.59 8.46 -34.70
CA GLU A 76 22.37 7.81 -36.01
C GLU A 76 20.88 7.52 -36.32
N MET A 77 19.99 7.69 -35.33
CA MET A 77 18.54 7.48 -35.45
C MET A 77 17.72 8.77 -35.63
N ARG A 78 18.35 9.96 -35.76
CA ARG A 78 17.59 11.24 -35.87
C ARG A 78 17.07 11.51 -37.30
N PRO A 79 15.87 12.09 -37.46
CA PRO A 79 15.49 12.78 -38.68
C PRO A 79 16.41 13.99 -38.89
N ALA A 80 16.90 14.19 -40.11
CA ALA A 80 17.50 15.48 -40.48
C ALA A 80 16.35 16.49 -40.64
N ALA A 81 16.04 17.23 -39.60
CA ALA A 81 15.08 18.33 -39.69
C ALA A 81 15.50 19.43 -38.71
N GLU A 82 16.59 20.12 -39.06
CA GLU A 82 16.92 21.51 -38.68
C GLU A 82 18.18 22.01 -39.41
N GLU A 83 18.35 21.67 -40.70
CA GLU A 83 19.23 22.45 -41.59
C GLU A 83 18.31 23.21 -42.56
N MET A 84 18.06 24.48 -42.23
CA MET A 84 17.47 25.44 -43.15
C MET A 84 18.39 25.62 -44.35
N ASP A 85 17.80 25.54 -45.54
CA ASP A 85 18.18 26.18 -46.79
C ASP A 85 19.67 26.15 -47.17
N THR A 86 20.05 25.18 -48.00
CA THR A 86 20.59 25.48 -49.35
C THR A 86 20.69 24.22 -50.19
N GLU A 87 20.46 24.41 -51.48
CA GLU A 87 20.32 23.43 -52.56
C GLU A 87 21.47 22.40 -52.65
N VAL A 88 21.15 21.11 -52.86
CA VAL A 88 21.46 20.30 -54.06
C VAL A 88 20.95 18.85 -53.84
N PRO A 89 20.14 18.26 -54.74
CA PRO A 89 19.59 16.92 -54.59
C PRO A 89 20.43 15.86 -55.34
N LEU A 90 21.30 15.09 -54.66
CA LEU A 90 21.85 13.81 -55.16
C LEU A 90 22.76 13.16 -54.09
N GLU A 91 22.17 12.34 -53.19
CA GLU A 91 22.76 11.29 -52.31
C GLU A 91 21.90 10.95 -51.07
N ASN A 92 20.74 11.60 -50.90
CA ASN A 92 19.97 11.55 -49.64
C ASN A 92 18.93 10.43 -49.49
N ASP A 93 18.79 9.49 -50.43
CA ASP A 93 17.66 8.52 -50.39
C ASP A 93 18.01 7.21 -49.65
N THR A 94 19.25 6.71 -49.78
CA THR A 94 19.71 5.47 -49.12
C THR A 94 19.96 5.68 -47.63
N HIS A 95 20.58 6.80 -47.25
CA HIS A 95 20.85 7.12 -45.85
C HIS A 95 19.55 7.42 -45.07
N THR A 96 18.57 8.06 -45.71
CA THR A 96 17.27 8.35 -45.10
C THR A 96 16.44 7.07 -44.95
N LYS A 97 16.44 6.19 -45.96
CA LYS A 97 15.82 4.84 -45.87
C LYS A 97 16.49 3.98 -44.78
N HIS A 98 17.82 4.05 -44.64
CA HIS A 98 18.54 3.34 -43.58
C HIS A 98 18.15 3.86 -42.18
N ARG A 99 18.06 5.17 -41.98
CA ARG A 99 17.58 5.74 -40.70
C ARG A 99 16.13 5.35 -40.39
N GLN A 100 15.24 5.39 -41.38
CA GLN A 100 13.85 4.94 -41.22
C GLN A 100 13.77 3.45 -40.88
N TRP A 101 14.59 2.62 -41.52
CA TRP A 101 14.71 1.20 -41.19
C TRP A 101 15.20 0.99 -39.76
N MET A 102 16.26 1.69 -39.32
CA MET A 102 16.76 1.60 -37.95
C MET A 102 15.72 2.06 -36.92
N GLN A 103 14.94 3.10 -37.20
CA GLN A 103 13.82 3.53 -36.35
C GLN A 103 12.73 2.46 -36.26
N ALA A 104 12.39 1.81 -37.38
CA ALA A 104 11.42 0.71 -37.40
C ALA A 104 11.92 -0.50 -36.60
N GLN A 105 13.19 -0.89 -36.77
CA GLN A 105 13.81 -1.97 -36.01
C GLN A 105 13.88 -1.65 -34.54
N TYR A 106 14.18 -0.40 -34.17
CA TYR A 106 14.18 0.02 -32.78
C TYR A 106 12.77 0.04 -32.17
N LYS A 107 11.75 0.43 -32.94
CA LYS A 107 10.34 0.34 -32.50
C LYS A 107 9.94 -1.12 -32.25
N GLU A 108 10.23 -2.01 -33.19
CA GLU A 108 9.98 -3.44 -33.06
C GLU A 108 10.72 -4.05 -31.86
N SER A 109 12.00 -3.69 -31.70
CA SER A 109 12.82 -4.11 -30.56
C SER A 109 12.23 -3.67 -29.22
N PHE A 110 11.75 -2.43 -29.15
CA PHE A 110 11.14 -1.89 -27.95
C PHE A 110 9.81 -2.59 -27.62
N GLU A 111 8.97 -2.87 -28.62
CA GLU A 111 7.74 -3.66 -28.46
C GLU A 111 8.08 -5.07 -27.92
N MET A 112 9.13 -5.70 -28.43
CA MET A 112 9.58 -7.00 -27.93
C MET A 112 10.15 -6.94 -26.51
N ILE A 113 10.89 -5.88 -26.14
CA ILE A 113 11.37 -5.68 -24.77
C ILE A 113 10.19 -5.51 -23.81
N VAL A 114 9.15 -4.78 -24.23
CA VAL A 114 7.92 -4.58 -23.45
C VAL A 114 7.16 -5.89 -23.28
N GLU A 115 7.10 -6.74 -24.31
CA GLU A 115 6.51 -8.07 -24.22
C GLU A 115 7.30 -8.98 -23.25
N GLY A 116 8.62 -8.79 -23.15
CA GLY A 116 9.48 -9.45 -22.16
C GLY A 116 9.08 -9.18 -20.70
N MET A 117 8.28 -8.15 -20.40
CA MET A 117 7.75 -7.91 -19.05
C MET A 117 6.67 -8.93 -18.65
N ARG A 118 6.09 -9.69 -19.60
CA ARG A 118 5.12 -10.77 -19.32
C ARG A 118 5.78 -12.11 -19.00
N HIS A 119 7.10 -12.15 -18.85
CA HIS A 119 7.85 -13.37 -18.59
C HIS A 119 7.49 -13.99 -17.22
N GLU A 120 7.42 -15.33 -17.13
CA GLU A 120 7.01 -16.05 -15.91
C GLU A 120 7.95 -15.82 -14.72
N LYS A 121 9.25 -15.66 -14.99
CA LYS A 121 10.26 -15.33 -13.97
C LYS A 121 10.28 -13.83 -13.68
N GLN A 122 9.97 -13.47 -12.44
CA GLN A 122 9.94 -12.08 -11.96
C GLN A 122 11.26 -11.33 -12.17
N SER A 123 12.41 -12.00 -12.03
CA SER A 123 13.73 -11.37 -12.23
C SER A 123 13.96 -10.92 -13.68
N GLU A 124 13.52 -11.73 -14.65
CA GLU A 124 13.64 -11.43 -16.08
C GLU A 124 12.69 -10.29 -16.47
N ALA A 125 11.46 -10.31 -15.94
CA ALA A 125 10.48 -9.25 -16.16
C ALA A 125 10.95 -7.90 -15.60
N CYS A 126 11.53 -7.87 -14.39
CA CYS A 126 12.15 -6.67 -13.82
C CYS A 126 13.34 -6.17 -14.65
N GLN A 127 14.11 -7.07 -15.25
CA GLN A 127 15.22 -6.71 -16.13
C GLN A 127 14.74 -6.12 -17.45
N ALA A 128 13.64 -6.64 -18.02
CA ALA A 128 12.99 -6.07 -19.20
C ALA A 128 12.49 -4.64 -18.94
N LEU A 129 11.86 -4.40 -17.79
CA LEU A 129 11.47 -3.04 -17.36
C LEU A 129 12.68 -2.12 -17.20
N THR A 130 13.76 -2.60 -16.59
CA THR A 130 15.01 -1.84 -16.41
C THR A 130 15.61 -1.43 -17.74
N ALA A 131 15.67 -2.35 -18.71
CA ALA A 131 16.16 -2.07 -20.06
C ALA A 131 15.25 -1.06 -20.78
N ALA A 132 13.93 -1.22 -20.71
CA ALA A 132 12.98 -0.29 -21.32
C ALA A 132 13.10 1.13 -20.76
N MET A 133 13.22 1.27 -19.43
CA MET A 133 13.35 2.57 -18.77
C MET A 133 14.71 3.24 -19.05
N LYS A 134 15.79 2.48 -19.18
CA LYS A 134 17.10 3.04 -19.58
C LYS A 134 17.11 3.52 -21.02
N LEU A 135 16.42 2.82 -21.93
CA LEU A 135 16.24 3.29 -23.31
C LEU A 135 15.42 4.59 -23.35
N VAL A 136 14.36 4.67 -22.53
CA VAL A 136 13.60 5.92 -22.34
C VAL A 136 14.49 7.03 -21.76
N ALA A 137 15.36 6.72 -20.80
CA ALA A 137 16.32 7.67 -20.23
C ALA A 137 17.29 8.20 -21.31
N ALA A 138 17.83 7.31 -22.14
CA ALA A 138 18.71 7.67 -23.24
C ALA A 138 18.03 8.59 -24.27
N GLU A 139 16.75 8.37 -24.57
CA GLU A 139 15.95 9.26 -25.44
C GLU A 139 15.61 10.60 -24.78
N SER A 140 15.43 10.60 -23.46
CA SER A 140 14.98 11.76 -22.70
C SER A 140 15.96 12.94 -22.70
N HIS A 141 17.25 12.71 -23.00
CA HIS A 141 18.24 13.77 -23.18
C HIS A 141 17.85 14.84 -24.21
N HIS A 142 16.92 14.55 -25.12
CA HIS A 142 16.42 15.52 -26.12
C HIS A 142 14.94 15.83 -25.92
N GLN A 143 14.09 14.79 -25.88
CA GLN A 143 12.67 14.94 -25.65
C GLN A 143 12.15 13.69 -24.96
N PHE A 144 11.35 13.85 -23.91
CA PHE A 144 10.82 12.71 -23.19
C PHE A 144 9.79 11.91 -24.02
N PRO A 145 10.01 10.60 -24.27
CA PRO A 145 9.18 9.82 -25.17
C PRO A 145 7.88 9.33 -24.50
N THR A 146 6.87 10.19 -24.48
CA THR A 146 5.57 9.91 -23.83
C THR A 146 4.83 8.69 -24.38
N ALA A 147 4.93 8.41 -25.68
CA ALA A 147 4.28 7.26 -26.31
C ALA A 147 4.89 5.93 -25.84
N ARG A 148 6.22 5.88 -25.66
CA ARG A 148 6.93 4.70 -25.15
C ARG A 148 6.64 4.46 -23.69
N LEU A 149 6.64 5.51 -22.88
CA LEU A 149 6.22 5.42 -21.48
C LEU A 149 4.78 4.88 -21.38
N LYS A 150 3.86 5.38 -22.21
CA LYS A 150 2.48 4.88 -22.26
C LYS A 150 2.43 3.37 -22.58
N HIS A 151 3.27 2.89 -23.50
CA HIS A 151 3.34 1.48 -23.84
C HIS A 151 3.86 0.62 -22.67
N ILE A 152 4.92 1.07 -21.99
CA ILE A 152 5.44 0.40 -20.77
C ILE A 152 4.34 0.32 -19.71
N LEU A 153 3.71 1.46 -19.39
CA LEU A 153 2.67 1.51 -18.35
C LEU A 153 1.45 0.64 -18.71
N THR A 154 1.06 0.59 -19.98
CA THR A 154 -0.04 -0.29 -20.45
C THR A 154 0.31 -1.76 -20.24
N ALA A 155 1.55 -2.17 -20.50
CA ALA A 155 2.00 -3.55 -20.30
C ALA A 155 2.10 -3.92 -18.81
N MET A 156 2.48 -2.97 -17.94
CA MET A 156 2.45 -3.16 -16.48
C MET A 156 1.01 -3.36 -15.97
N LEU A 157 0.02 -2.69 -16.59
CA LEU A 157 -1.41 -2.81 -16.29
C LEU A 157 -2.06 -4.04 -16.96
N SER A 158 -1.45 -5.22 -16.81
CA SER A 158 -2.03 -6.47 -17.31
C SER A 158 -3.36 -6.79 -16.62
N THR A 159 -4.27 -7.40 -17.38
CA THR A 159 -5.56 -7.92 -16.89
C THR A 159 -5.48 -9.34 -16.35
N GLU A 160 -4.38 -10.05 -16.60
CA GLU A 160 -4.24 -11.49 -16.37
C GLU A 160 -3.49 -11.81 -15.07
N CYS A 161 -2.48 -11.02 -14.71
CA CYS A 161 -1.61 -11.28 -13.57
C CYS A 161 -1.31 -10.01 -12.77
N LEU A 162 -1.02 -10.21 -11.48
CA LEU A 162 -0.71 -9.12 -10.56
C LEU A 162 0.80 -8.82 -10.54
N ASN A 163 1.16 -7.59 -10.88
CA ASN A 163 2.52 -7.22 -11.25
C ASN A 163 3.31 -6.46 -10.15
N LYS A 164 3.13 -6.85 -8.87
CA LYS A 164 3.80 -6.22 -7.71
C LYS A 164 5.32 -6.02 -7.88
N HIS A 165 6.00 -7.02 -8.43
CA HIS A 165 7.45 -6.99 -8.64
C HIS A 165 7.90 -5.88 -9.61
N LEU A 166 7.11 -5.62 -10.67
CA LEU A 166 7.39 -4.53 -11.62
C LEU A 166 7.22 -3.16 -10.96
N PHE A 167 6.16 -2.97 -10.17
CA PHE A 167 5.92 -1.71 -9.45
C PHE A 167 7.01 -1.42 -8.42
N ASN A 168 7.45 -2.42 -7.67
CA ASN A 168 8.56 -2.28 -6.72
C ASN A 168 9.86 -1.84 -7.40
N ARG A 169 10.16 -2.38 -8.59
CA ARG A 169 11.31 -1.94 -9.38
C ARG A 169 11.10 -0.55 -9.99
N PHE A 170 9.87 -0.21 -10.35
CA PHE A 170 9.52 1.09 -10.91
C PHE A 170 9.64 2.25 -9.91
N LEU A 171 9.56 1.98 -8.59
CA LEU A 171 9.78 2.97 -7.54
C LEU A 171 11.12 3.70 -7.65
N GLU A 172 12.17 3.01 -8.09
CA GLU A 172 13.50 3.61 -8.32
C GLU A 172 13.41 4.75 -9.35
N TYR A 173 12.64 4.55 -10.42
CA TYR A 173 12.43 5.56 -11.46
C TYR A 173 11.38 6.60 -11.10
N SER A 174 10.42 6.25 -10.24
CA SER A 174 9.42 7.18 -9.71
C SER A 174 10.00 8.18 -8.71
N SER A 175 11.32 8.15 -8.46
CA SER A 175 12.05 9.16 -7.70
C SER A 175 12.40 10.41 -8.51
N TYR A 176 12.39 10.33 -9.85
CA TYR A 176 12.75 11.43 -10.75
C TYR A 176 11.54 12.29 -11.14
N LEU A 177 11.73 13.62 -11.16
CA LEU A 177 10.62 14.57 -11.37
C LEU A 177 10.04 14.53 -12.80
N ASP A 178 10.88 14.30 -13.80
CA ASP A 178 10.46 14.16 -15.20
C ASP A 178 9.59 12.91 -15.40
N VAL A 179 10.02 11.78 -14.85
CA VAL A 179 9.25 10.54 -14.87
C VAL A 179 7.90 10.74 -14.20
N ILE A 180 7.83 11.36 -13.02
CA ILE A 180 6.57 11.66 -12.32
C ILE A 180 5.64 12.50 -13.20
N PHE A 181 6.14 13.61 -13.77
CA PHE A 181 5.34 14.52 -14.59
C PHE A 181 4.73 13.81 -15.81
N TYR A 182 5.54 13.06 -16.54
CA TYR A 182 5.08 12.35 -17.74
C TYR A 182 4.24 11.10 -17.42
N CYS A 183 4.43 10.48 -16.26
CA CYS A 183 3.52 9.45 -15.75
C CYS A 183 2.14 10.05 -15.52
N TRP A 184 2.02 11.13 -14.74
CA TRP A 184 0.71 11.78 -14.50
C TRP A 184 0.07 12.33 -15.78
N LYS A 185 0.86 12.75 -16.78
CA LYS A 185 0.35 13.11 -18.11
C LYS A 185 -0.27 11.93 -18.86
N THR A 186 0.26 10.71 -18.69
CA THR A 186 -0.16 9.52 -19.45
C THR A 186 -1.23 8.70 -18.73
N VAL A 187 -1.21 8.64 -17.40
CA VAL A 187 -2.14 7.85 -16.56
C VAL A 187 -3.63 8.04 -16.89
N PRO A 188 -4.17 9.27 -17.05
CA PRO A 188 -5.58 9.45 -17.42
C PRO A 188 -5.96 8.85 -18.78
N SER A 189 -4.99 8.60 -19.65
CA SER A 189 -5.20 7.98 -20.97
C SER A 189 -5.12 6.46 -20.95
N LEU A 190 -4.66 5.87 -19.84
CA LEU A 190 -4.56 4.41 -19.64
C LEU A 190 -5.88 3.80 -19.13
N VAL A 191 -6.76 4.63 -18.57
CA VAL A 191 -8.05 4.18 -18.05
C VAL A 191 -8.98 3.75 -19.19
N PRO A 192 -9.48 2.50 -19.20
CA PRO A 192 -10.46 2.04 -20.19
C PRO A 192 -11.74 2.89 -20.11
N ARG A 193 -12.24 3.36 -21.26
CA ARG A 193 -13.45 4.22 -21.33
C ARG A 193 -14.73 3.47 -21.70
N THR A 194 -14.60 2.27 -22.26
CA THR A 194 -15.68 1.54 -22.93
C THR A 194 -16.30 0.43 -22.08
N SER A 195 -15.58 -0.08 -21.08
CA SER A 195 -16.05 -1.14 -20.19
C SER A 195 -15.42 -1.01 -18.81
N PRO A 196 -16.12 -1.40 -17.73
CA PRO A 196 -15.52 -1.44 -16.40
C PRO A 196 -14.30 -2.39 -16.42
N PRO A 197 -13.17 -1.99 -15.81
CA PRO A 197 -11.98 -2.83 -15.80
C PRO A 197 -12.17 -4.09 -14.94
N ASN A 198 -11.39 -5.13 -15.23
CA ASN A 198 -11.32 -6.32 -14.38
C ASN A 198 -10.68 -5.98 -13.02
N ASP A 199 -10.96 -6.76 -11.99
CA ASP A 199 -10.45 -6.52 -10.63
C ASP A 199 -8.91 -6.57 -10.57
N VAL A 200 -8.28 -7.45 -11.36
CA VAL A 200 -6.81 -7.51 -11.49
C VAL A 200 -6.24 -6.20 -12.07
N PHE A 201 -6.92 -5.63 -13.06
CA PHE A 201 -6.52 -4.34 -13.64
C PHE A 201 -6.67 -3.22 -12.61
N LYS A 202 -7.79 -3.17 -11.88
CA LYS A 202 -8.01 -2.19 -10.80
C LYS A 202 -6.90 -2.27 -9.76
N GLN A 203 -6.51 -3.49 -9.36
CA GLN A 203 -5.44 -3.70 -8.39
C GLN A 203 -4.08 -3.21 -8.90
N ASN A 204 -3.71 -3.61 -10.13
CA ASN A 204 -2.48 -3.15 -10.76
C ASN A 204 -2.49 -1.62 -10.95
N PHE A 205 -3.64 -1.01 -11.22
CA PHE A 205 -3.78 0.43 -11.35
C PHE A 205 -3.58 1.15 -10.01
N LEU A 206 -4.16 0.64 -8.91
CA LEU A 206 -3.92 1.19 -7.57
C LEU A 206 -2.44 1.05 -7.17
N LEU A 207 -1.80 -0.09 -7.48
CA LEU A 207 -0.37 -0.28 -7.26
C LEU A 207 0.49 0.68 -8.10
N LEU A 208 0.06 1.00 -9.32
CA LEU A 208 0.73 2.02 -10.14
C LEU A 208 0.62 3.40 -9.50
N LEU A 209 -0.58 3.79 -9.03
CA LEU A 209 -0.77 5.07 -8.36
C LEU A 209 0.00 5.14 -7.04
N ASP A 210 0.12 4.03 -6.32
CA ASP A 210 0.94 3.93 -5.10
C ASP A 210 2.43 4.10 -5.40
N ALA A 211 2.89 3.54 -6.53
CA ALA A 211 4.26 3.66 -6.99
C ALA A 211 4.64 5.05 -7.52
N ILE A 212 3.71 5.76 -8.16
CA ILE A 212 3.95 7.12 -8.64
C ILE A 212 3.86 8.11 -7.46
N LEU A 213 4.93 8.84 -7.18
CA LEU A 213 4.93 9.87 -6.14
C LEU A 213 4.04 11.07 -6.54
N PHE A 214 3.32 11.62 -5.56
CA PHE A 214 2.40 12.74 -5.75
C PHE A 214 3.10 14.11 -5.64
N GLY A 215 4.29 14.27 -6.20
CA GLY A 215 4.97 15.56 -6.51
C GLY A 215 5.28 16.58 -5.38
N LYS A 216 4.40 16.79 -4.39
CA LYS A 216 4.46 17.90 -3.42
C LYS A 216 5.63 17.77 -2.44
N ASP A 217 5.96 16.54 -2.03
CA ASP A 217 7.07 16.29 -1.10
C ASP A 217 8.43 16.34 -1.80
N LYS A 218 8.47 15.99 -3.09
CA LYS A 218 9.67 15.97 -3.93
C LYS A 218 10.09 17.34 -4.48
N LEU A 219 9.19 18.33 -4.48
CA LEU A 219 9.51 19.73 -4.80
C LEU A 219 10.52 20.37 -3.82
N LYS A 220 10.81 19.74 -2.68
CA LYS A 220 11.79 20.22 -1.70
C LYS A 220 13.22 19.77 -1.99
N GLU A 221 13.40 18.75 -2.83
CA GLU A 221 14.71 18.26 -3.24
C GLU A 221 15.15 18.97 -4.53
N PRO A 222 16.46 19.22 -4.74
CA PRO A 222 16.96 19.79 -5.99
C PRO A 222 16.55 18.91 -7.18
N ASP A 223 16.33 19.53 -8.35
CA ASP A 223 15.85 18.92 -9.59
C ASP A 223 16.57 17.60 -9.95
N ASN A 224 16.09 16.48 -9.41
CA ASN A 224 16.56 15.15 -9.77
C ASN A 224 15.80 14.69 -11.00
N VAL A 225 16.41 14.87 -12.17
CA VAL A 225 15.84 14.61 -13.49
C VAL A 225 16.57 13.42 -14.10
N LEU A 226 15.83 12.46 -14.66
CA LEU A 226 16.40 11.25 -15.29
C LEU A 226 17.14 11.60 -16.59
N GLY A 227 16.62 12.53 -17.39
CA GLY A 227 17.36 13.04 -18.54
C GLY A 227 16.75 14.23 -19.30
N ALA A 228 15.46 14.53 -19.15
CA ALA A 228 14.84 15.70 -19.80
C ALA A 228 14.64 16.86 -18.81
N SER A 229 15.41 17.94 -18.92
CA SER A 229 15.10 19.17 -18.18
C SER A 229 13.65 19.59 -18.47
N LEU A 230 12.81 19.79 -17.44
CA LEU A 230 11.40 20.18 -17.58
C LEU A 230 11.27 21.64 -18.07
N GLY A 231 11.72 21.91 -19.30
CA GLY A 231 11.66 23.23 -19.94
C GLY A 231 12.20 24.38 -19.08
N ALA A 232 11.91 25.61 -19.50
CA ALA A 232 12.24 26.82 -18.73
C ALA A 232 11.29 27.06 -17.53
N GLY A 233 10.23 26.26 -17.39
CA GLY A 233 9.17 26.44 -16.38
C GLY A 233 9.21 25.49 -15.20
N GLY A 234 10.13 24.52 -15.17
CA GLY A 234 10.24 23.54 -14.09
C GLY A 234 9.04 22.59 -13.99
N PHE A 235 8.90 21.93 -12.83
CA PHE A 235 7.80 20.99 -12.56
C PHE A 235 6.47 21.72 -12.32
N ASP A 236 5.56 21.65 -13.32
CA ASP A 236 4.19 22.19 -13.19
C ASP A 236 3.31 21.29 -12.33
N TYR A 237 3.33 21.56 -11.03
CA TYR A 237 2.49 20.88 -10.06
C TYR A 237 0.99 21.14 -10.28
N ALA A 238 0.58 22.31 -10.79
CA ALA A 238 -0.83 22.61 -11.02
C ALA A 238 -1.40 21.72 -12.13
N TYR A 239 -0.63 21.47 -13.19
CA TYR A 239 -0.99 20.51 -14.22
C TYR A 239 -1.08 19.08 -13.67
N VAL A 240 -0.09 18.64 -12.88
CA VAL A 240 -0.09 17.30 -12.26
C VAL A 240 -1.30 17.13 -11.33
N ARG A 241 -1.60 18.13 -10.50
CA ARG A 241 -2.79 18.15 -9.62
C ARG A 241 -4.09 17.98 -10.42
N LYS A 242 -4.22 18.66 -11.56
CA LYS A 242 -5.38 18.51 -12.45
C LYS A 242 -5.48 17.09 -13.03
N GLN A 243 -4.35 16.45 -13.39
CA GLN A 243 -4.38 15.06 -13.87
C GLN A 243 -4.67 14.05 -12.75
N ILE A 244 -4.20 14.29 -11.52
CA ILE A 244 -4.54 13.49 -10.34
C ILE A 244 -6.05 13.51 -10.12
N ASN A 245 -6.65 14.70 -10.05
CA ASN A 245 -8.11 14.84 -9.86
C ASN A 245 -8.91 14.17 -10.98
N ARG A 246 -8.47 14.31 -12.24
CA ARG A 246 -9.09 13.64 -13.38
C ARG A 246 -9.01 12.11 -13.28
N THR A 247 -7.85 11.59 -12.91
CA THR A 247 -7.64 10.14 -12.73
C THR A 247 -8.51 9.60 -11.61
N TRP A 248 -8.53 10.31 -10.48
CA TRP A 248 -9.29 9.90 -9.31
C TRP A 248 -10.80 9.91 -9.56
N GLY A 249 -11.29 10.87 -10.34
CA GLY A 249 -12.67 10.89 -10.80
C GLY A 249 -13.07 9.65 -11.61
N PHE A 250 -12.14 8.98 -12.30
CA PHE A 250 -12.44 7.70 -12.96
C PHE A 250 -12.43 6.53 -11.98
N VAL A 251 -11.44 6.48 -11.07
CA VAL A 251 -11.29 5.40 -10.08
C VAL A 251 -12.49 5.33 -9.13
N MET A 252 -13.05 6.48 -8.77
CA MET A 252 -14.22 6.59 -7.92
C MET A 252 -15.50 6.03 -8.55
N ASN A 253 -15.59 5.99 -9.88
CA ASN A 253 -16.76 5.46 -10.58
C ASN A 253 -16.69 3.93 -10.79
N TRP A 254 -15.63 3.27 -10.36
CA TRP A 254 -15.52 1.81 -10.47
C TRP A 254 -16.23 1.12 -9.33
N GLU A 255 -16.80 -0.05 -9.58
CA GLU A 255 -17.25 -0.94 -8.49
C GLU A 255 -16.02 -1.56 -7.81
N HIS A 256 -15.94 -1.48 -6.49
CA HIS A 256 -14.79 -1.97 -5.72
C HIS A 256 -15.15 -3.26 -4.98
N SER A 257 -14.37 -4.33 -5.20
CA SER A 257 -14.42 -5.50 -4.32
C SER A 257 -13.72 -5.21 -2.98
N GLY A 258 -14.02 -5.98 -1.92
CA GLY A 258 -13.60 -5.64 -0.55
C GLY A 258 -12.10 -5.33 -0.38
N VAL A 259 -11.22 -6.19 -0.92
CA VAL A 259 -9.76 -5.99 -0.85
C VAL A 259 -9.29 -4.77 -1.66
N LEU A 260 -9.93 -4.50 -2.81
CA LEU A 260 -9.64 -3.32 -3.62
C LEU A 260 -10.06 -2.04 -2.89
N HIS A 261 -11.18 -2.10 -2.19
CA HIS A 261 -11.74 -0.97 -1.46
C HIS A 261 -10.83 -0.56 -0.28
N GLU A 262 -10.27 -1.52 0.48
CA GLU A 262 -9.25 -1.24 1.50
C GLU A 262 -8.01 -0.55 0.90
N GLN A 263 -7.47 -1.08 -0.20
CA GLN A 263 -6.29 -0.53 -0.87
C GLN A 263 -6.55 0.88 -1.40
N LEU A 264 -7.72 1.11 -1.99
CA LEU A 264 -8.14 2.41 -2.48
C LEU A 264 -8.24 3.41 -1.32
N LEU A 265 -8.86 3.04 -0.20
CA LEU A 265 -8.97 3.92 0.97
C LEU A 265 -7.61 4.26 1.57
N MET A 266 -6.70 3.29 1.69
CA MET A 266 -5.33 3.59 2.17
C MET A 266 -4.63 4.59 1.27
N LEU A 267 -4.64 4.36 -0.06
CA LEU A 267 -4.05 5.27 -1.03
C LEU A 267 -4.70 6.66 -1.00
N LEU A 268 -6.03 6.69 -0.86
CA LEU A 268 -6.80 7.92 -0.76
C LEU A 268 -6.33 8.77 0.42
N LEU A 269 -6.31 8.16 1.62
CA LEU A 269 -6.03 8.80 2.90
C LEU A 269 -4.59 9.27 3.05
N GLU A 270 -3.64 8.46 2.60
CA GLU A 270 -2.22 8.72 2.82
C GLU A 270 -1.62 9.60 1.73
N LYS A 271 -2.08 9.47 0.48
CA LYS A 271 -1.44 10.10 -0.67
C LYS A 271 -2.34 11.06 -1.43
N VAL A 272 -3.60 10.74 -1.68
CA VAL A 272 -4.44 11.52 -2.63
C VAL A 272 -5.10 12.74 -1.99
N PHE A 273 -5.55 12.63 -0.73
CA PHE A 273 -6.36 13.66 -0.06
C PHE A 273 -5.78 15.08 -0.16
N ALA A 274 -4.45 15.22 0.01
CA ALA A 274 -3.75 16.50 -0.02
C ALA A 274 -3.74 17.21 -1.39
N HIS A 275 -4.08 16.49 -2.47
CA HIS A 275 -4.03 17.00 -3.84
C HIS A 275 -5.41 17.24 -4.45
N LEU A 276 -6.49 16.82 -3.79
CA LEU A 276 -7.83 16.98 -4.33
C LEU A 276 -8.26 18.45 -4.36
N ASP A 277 -8.93 18.86 -5.44
CA ASP A 277 -9.46 20.21 -5.59
C ASP A 277 -10.73 20.42 -4.77
N LYS A 278 -11.59 19.39 -4.74
CA LYS A 278 -12.89 19.38 -4.03
C LYS A 278 -13.07 18.09 -3.22
N PRO A 279 -12.38 17.96 -2.07
CA PRO A 279 -12.45 16.76 -1.22
C PRO A 279 -13.86 16.51 -0.65
N VAL A 280 -14.71 17.54 -0.56
CA VAL A 280 -16.12 17.43 -0.14
C VAL A 280 -16.93 16.45 -1.01
N LEU A 281 -16.57 16.26 -2.28
CA LEU A 281 -17.26 15.29 -3.16
C LEU A 281 -17.05 13.83 -2.72
N LEU A 282 -16.07 13.57 -1.85
CA LEU A 282 -15.83 12.24 -1.31
C LEU A 282 -16.76 11.88 -0.16
N THR A 283 -17.57 12.82 0.32
CA THR A 283 -18.42 12.59 1.49
C THR A 283 -19.33 11.39 1.25
N ASP A 284 -20.08 11.37 0.15
CA ASP A 284 -21.00 10.27 -0.18
C ASP A 284 -20.29 8.92 -0.29
N PHE A 285 -19.14 8.88 -0.98
CA PHE A 285 -18.32 7.67 -1.07
C PHE A 285 -17.85 7.18 0.30
N LEU A 286 -17.32 8.07 1.15
CA LEU A 286 -16.84 7.70 2.48
C LEU A 286 -17.98 7.31 3.41
N MET A 287 -19.18 7.85 3.22
CA MET A 287 -20.38 7.43 3.94
C MET A 287 -20.78 6.00 3.57
N ASP A 288 -20.85 5.71 2.27
CA ASP A 288 -21.12 4.35 1.79
C ASP A 288 -20.05 3.36 2.29
N SER A 289 -18.77 3.76 2.27
CA SER A 289 -17.66 2.97 2.84
C SER A 289 -17.81 2.73 4.35
N LEU A 290 -18.34 3.70 5.10
CA LEU A 290 -18.56 3.58 6.53
C LEU A 290 -19.64 2.52 6.84
N ASP A 291 -20.62 2.38 5.96
CA ASP A 291 -21.74 1.46 6.10
C ASP A 291 -21.42 0.01 5.73
N VAL A 292 -20.35 -0.25 4.97
CA VAL A 292 -19.86 -1.60 4.66
C VAL A 292 -19.44 -2.37 5.92
N GLY A 293 -18.87 -1.68 6.92
CA GLY A 293 -18.36 -2.30 8.15
C GLY A 293 -16.94 -2.90 8.04
N GLY A 294 -16.44 -3.45 9.14
CA GLY A 294 -15.13 -4.09 9.22
C GLY A 294 -13.93 -3.15 9.11
N THR A 295 -12.86 -3.61 8.46
CA THR A 295 -11.61 -2.85 8.21
C THR A 295 -11.84 -1.62 7.32
N VAL A 296 -12.75 -1.74 6.36
CA VAL A 296 -13.13 -0.66 5.44
C VAL A 296 -13.73 0.52 6.20
N SER A 297 -14.65 0.28 7.13
CA SER A 297 -15.26 1.36 7.92
C SER A 297 -14.26 2.08 8.82
N VAL A 298 -13.27 1.37 9.38
CA VAL A 298 -12.20 1.99 10.18
C VAL A 298 -11.34 2.94 9.33
N LEU A 299 -11.01 2.53 8.10
CA LEU A 299 -10.27 3.39 7.18
C LEU A 299 -11.12 4.60 6.74
N ALA A 300 -12.38 4.37 6.39
CA ALA A 300 -13.31 5.42 5.98
C ALA A 300 -13.51 6.47 7.09
N LEU A 301 -13.55 6.06 8.36
CA LEU A 301 -13.64 6.95 9.51
C LEU A 301 -12.49 7.99 9.54
N GLN A 302 -11.27 7.61 9.15
CA GLN A 302 -10.20 8.60 9.05
C GLN A 302 -10.48 9.62 7.95
N GLY A 303 -11.01 9.18 6.80
CA GLY A 303 -11.35 10.09 5.71
C GLY A 303 -12.40 11.10 6.15
N VAL A 304 -13.43 10.61 6.84
CA VAL A 304 -14.46 11.46 7.45
C VAL A 304 -13.85 12.40 8.48
N PHE A 305 -12.94 11.93 9.34
CA PHE A 305 -12.25 12.79 10.31
C PHE A 305 -11.48 13.94 9.64
N VAL A 306 -10.73 13.65 8.57
CA VAL A 306 -10.01 14.68 7.79
C VAL A 306 -10.99 15.69 7.18
N LEU A 307 -12.13 15.22 6.65
CA LEU A 307 -13.18 16.08 6.11
C LEU A 307 -13.84 16.97 7.18
N ILE A 308 -14.08 16.44 8.38
CA ILE A 308 -14.62 17.20 9.51
C ILE A 308 -13.61 18.28 9.95
N GLN A 309 -12.34 17.90 10.11
CA GLN A 309 -11.30 18.77 10.67
C GLN A 309 -10.86 19.88 9.68
N GLN A 310 -10.69 19.55 8.40
CA GLN A 310 -10.12 20.47 7.41
C GLN A 310 -11.18 21.20 6.57
N HIS A 311 -12.36 20.61 6.42
CA HIS A 311 -13.43 21.14 5.58
C HIS A 311 -14.73 21.45 6.33
N ASN A 312 -14.71 21.37 7.66
CA ASN A 312 -15.80 21.75 8.57
C ASN A 312 -17.14 21.08 8.22
N LEU A 313 -17.09 19.85 7.69
CA LEU A 313 -18.29 19.08 7.38
C LEU A 313 -18.90 18.55 8.68
N THR A 314 -20.22 18.67 8.80
CA THR A 314 -20.98 18.10 9.91
C THR A 314 -21.51 16.74 9.50
N TYR A 315 -21.00 15.67 10.13
CA TYR A 315 -21.55 14.34 9.95
C TYR A 315 -22.60 14.05 11.03
N PRO A 316 -23.88 13.84 10.67
CA PRO A 316 -24.89 13.46 11.63
C PRO A 316 -24.58 12.06 12.19
N ASN A 317 -24.75 11.87 13.49
CA ASN A 317 -24.61 10.58 14.17
C ASN A 317 -23.20 9.92 14.08
N ILE A 318 -22.13 10.72 13.95
CA ILE A 318 -20.73 10.21 13.96
C ILE A 318 -20.46 9.29 15.16
N TYR A 319 -21.01 9.64 16.32
CA TYR A 319 -20.82 8.91 17.57
C TYR A 319 -21.62 7.61 17.63
N GLU A 320 -22.81 7.55 17.03
CA GLU A 320 -23.57 6.30 16.90
C GLU A 320 -22.80 5.31 16.04
N LYS A 321 -22.26 5.78 14.91
CA LYS A 321 -21.46 4.96 14.03
C LYS A 321 -20.15 4.52 14.68
N LEU A 322 -19.42 5.44 15.31
CA LEU A 322 -18.21 5.11 16.06
C LEU A 322 -18.49 4.11 17.18
N TYR A 323 -19.63 4.24 17.88
CA TYR A 323 -20.05 3.30 18.91
C TYR A 323 -20.33 1.92 18.32
N SER A 324 -21.01 1.84 17.17
CA SER A 324 -21.26 0.58 16.45
C SER A 324 -20.00 -0.11 15.92
N MET A 325 -18.90 0.62 15.73
CA MET A 325 -17.63 0.01 15.31
C MET A 325 -16.96 -0.81 16.42
N PHE A 326 -17.26 -0.53 17.70
CA PHE A 326 -16.71 -1.26 18.82
C PHE A 326 -17.45 -2.60 19.03
N GLU A 327 -17.13 -3.56 18.19
CA GLU A 327 -17.60 -4.95 18.24
C GLU A 327 -16.41 -5.91 18.53
N PRO A 328 -16.66 -7.16 18.95
CA PRO A 328 -15.59 -8.12 19.22
C PRO A 328 -14.63 -8.34 18.04
N GLU A 329 -15.10 -8.15 16.80
CA GLU A 329 -14.31 -8.32 15.58
C GLU A 329 -13.13 -7.34 15.47
N ILE A 330 -13.18 -6.19 16.17
CA ILE A 330 -12.12 -5.16 16.09
C ILE A 330 -10.74 -5.69 16.51
N PHE A 331 -10.70 -6.65 17.43
CA PHE A 331 -9.44 -7.16 17.99
C PHE A 331 -8.61 -7.92 16.96
N HIS A 332 -9.27 -8.45 15.92
CA HIS A 332 -8.64 -9.14 14.81
C HIS A 332 -8.27 -8.21 13.65
N THR A 333 -8.70 -6.94 13.69
CA THR A 333 -8.40 -5.98 12.62
C THR A 333 -6.98 -5.45 12.72
N LYS A 334 -6.33 -5.27 11.57
CA LYS A 334 -4.98 -4.68 11.46
C LYS A 334 -4.94 -3.20 11.83
N PHE A 335 -6.09 -2.52 11.76
CA PHE A 335 -6.21 -1.08 11.93
C PHE A 335 -6.76 -0.67 13.29
N LYS A 336 -6.77 -1.57 14.29
CA LYS A 336 -7.28 -1.27 15.65
C LYS A 336 -6.57 -0.09 16.32
N ALA A 337 -5.24 0.02 16.19
CA ALA A 337 -4.48 1.15 16.75
C ALA A 337 -4.97 2.50 16.20
N ARG A 338 -5.27 2.53 14.90
CA ARG A 338 -5.82 3.68 14.18
C ARG A 338 -7.23 4.00 14.67
N LEU A 339 -8.08 2.99 14.89
CA LEU A 339 -9.43 3.18 15.45
C LEU A 339 -9.38 3.81 16.85
N PHE A 340 -8.58 3.26 17.77
CA PHE A 340 -8.45 3.80 19.13
C PHE A 340 -7.87 5.22 19.14
N TYR A 341 -6.88 5.50 18.27
CA TYR A 341 -6.35 6.84 18.10
C TYR A 341 -7.42 7.84 17.65
N LEU A 342 -8.20 7.49 16.61
CA LEU A 342 -9.30 8.33 16.14
C LEU A 342 -10.39 8.51 17.20
N ALA A 343 -10.75 7.42 17.90
CA ALA A 343 -11.73 7.47 18.97
C ALA A 343 -11.30 8.37 20.13
N ASP A 344 -10.00 8.39 20.47
CA ASP A 344 -9.46 9.30 21.48
C ASP A 344 -9.66 10.76 21.10
N ILE A 345 -9.38 11.10 19.85
CA ILE A 345 -9.59 12.45 19.34
C ILE A 345 -11.08 12.80 19.34
N PHE A 346 -11.95 11.92 18.84
CA PHE A 346 -13.40 12.19 18.77
C PHE A 346 -14.03 12.36 20.16
N LEU A 347 -13.58 11.57 21.15
CA LEU A 347 -14.06 11.61 22.53
C LEU A 347 -13.34 12.63 23.41
N SER A 348 -12.32 13.32 22.89
CA SER A 348 -11.68 14.46 23.57
C SER A 348 -12.52 15.75 23.50
N SER A 349 -13.59 15.76 22.71
CA SER A 349 -14.46 16.93 22.54
C SER A 349 -15.16 17.32 23.84
N SER A 350 -15.09 18.61 24.20
CA SER A 350 -15.67 19.17 25.42
C SER A 350 -17.21 19.23 25.43
N HIS A 351 -17.84 19.12 24.27
CA HIS A 351 -19.29 19.29 24.10
C HIS A 351 -20.07 17.97 24.13
N LEU A 352 -19.45 16.88 24.58
CA LEU A 352 -20.09 15.57 24.60
C LEU A 352 -21.00 15.40 25.82
N PRO A 353 -22.23 14.88 25.63
CA PRO A 353 -23.08 14.54 26.74
C PRO A 353 -22.47 13.37 27.52
N GLU A 354 -22.50 13.45 28.85
CA GLU A 354 -21.89 12.45 29.73
C GLU A 354 -22.46 11.04 29.49
N GLY A 355 -23.76 10.93 29.17
CA GLY A 355 -24.40 9.65 28.86
C GLY A 355 -23.81 8.93 27.65
N LEU A 356 -23.38 9.68 26.64
CA LEU A 356 -22.72 9.13 25.46
C LEU A 356 -21.35 8.57 25.85
N VAL A 357 -20.55 9.33 26.60
CA VAL A 357 -19.21 8.86 27.03
C VAL A 357 -19.33 7.66 27.98
N ALA A 358 -20.33 7.64 28.86
CA ALA A 358 -20.64 6.50 29.71
C ALA A 358 -20.92 5.23 28.90
N ALA A 359 -21.65 5.35 27.79
CA ALA A 359 -21.94 4.23 26.89
C ALA A 359 -20.66 3.65 26.27
N PHE A 360 -19.76 4.50 25.78
CA PHE A 360 -18.45 4.07 25.28
C PHE A 360 -17.63 3.36 26.36
N VAL A 361 -17.54 3.96 27.55
CA VAL A 361 -16.82 3.39 28.70
C VAL A 361 -17.34 1.99 29.04
N LYS A 362 -18.66 1.83 29.14
CA LYS A 362 -19.28 0.57 29.51
C LYS A 362 -19.18 -0.49 28.40
N ARG A 363 -19.37 -0.12 27.13
CA ARG A 363 -19.16 -1.01 25.97
C ARG A 363 -17.74 -1.55 25.94
N LEU A 364 -16.76 -0.66 26.06
CA LEU A 364 -15.34 -1.03 26.08
C LEU A 364 -14.99 -1.92 27.27
N ALA A 365 -15.54 -1.63 28.45
CA ALA A 365 -15.36 -2.47 29.64
C ALA A 365 -15.89 -3.90 29.43
N ARG A 366 -17.05 -4.07 28.77
CA ARG A 366 -17.56 -5.39 28.38
C ARG A 366 -16.68 -6.08 27.33
N LEU A 367 -16.24 -5.35 26.31
CA LEU A 367 -15.34 -5.89 25.29
C LEU A 367 -13.99 -6.33 25.88
N ALA A 368 -13.50 -5.66 26.91
CA ALA A 368 -12.27 -6.03 27.62
C ALA A 368 -12.33 -7.42 28.28
N LEU A 369 -13.51 -8.00 28.50
CA LEU A 369 -13.62 -9.38 29.01
C LEU A 369 -13.31 -10.44 27.95
N ILE A 370 -13.46 -10.09 26.67
CA ILE A 370 -13.25 -11.01 25.52
C ILE A 370 -11.92 -10.69 24.82
N ALA A 371 -11.40 -9.48 25.04
CA ALA A 371 -10.22 -8.96 24.36
C ALA A 371 -8.93 -9.73 24.70
N PRO A 372 -7.98 -9.81 23.76
CA PRO A 372 -6.60 -10.24 24.03
C PRO A 372 -5.89 -9.34 25.07
N PRO A 373 -4.86 -9.84 25.76
CA PRO A 373 -4.24 -9.14 26.89
C PRO A 373 -3.64 -7.76 26.55
N GLN A 374 -3.04 -7.61 25.37
CA GLN A 374 -2.54 -6.33 24.86
C GLN A 374 -3.66 -5.30 24.70
N ASP A 375 -4.80 -5.73 24.17
CA ASP A 375 -5.94 -4.88 23.88
C ASP A 375 -6.67 -4.48 25.18
N ILE A 376 -6.69 -5.38 26.17
CA ILE A 376 -7.21 -5.06 27.50
C ILE A 376 -6.44 -3.87 28.10
N VAL A 377 -5.12 -3.83 28.00
CA VAL A 377 -4.33 -2.71 28.54
C VAL A 377 -4.64 -1.40 27.83
N ILE A 378 -4.80 -1.43 26.49
CA ILE A 378 -5.22 -0.26 25.69
C ILE A 378 -6.60 0.22 26.18
N ILE A 379 -7.58 -0.68 26.26
CA ILE A 379 -8.93 -0.36 26.68
C ILE A 379 -8.96 0.22 28.09
N LEU A 380 -8.26 -0.38 29.06
CA LEU A 380 -8.27 0.08 30.44
C LEU A 380 -7.70 1.50 30.59
N ARG A 381 -6.61 1.81 29.87
CA ARG A 381 -6.05 3.17 29.86
C ARG A 381 -6.97 4.15 29.16
N PHE A 382 -7.60 3.73 28.07
CA PHE A 382 -8.55 4.54 27.34
C PHE A 382 -9.79 4.88 28.19
N VAL A 383 -10.40 3.87 28.83
CA VAL A 383 -11.51 4.05 29.78
C VAL A 383 -11.10 4.95 30.94
N GLY A 384 -9.90 4.74 31.49
CA GLY A 384 -9.35 5.60 32.53
C GLY A 384 -9.25 7.07 32.08
N ASN A 385 -8.72 7.34 30.89
CA ASN A 385 -8.63 8.69 30.32
C ASN A 385 -10.03 9.32 30.15
N LEU A 386 -11.03 8.57 29.69
CA LEU A 386 -12.40 9.08 29.57
C LEU A 386 -12.99 9.48 30.93
N ILE A 387 -12.73 8.70 31.98
CA ILE A 387 -13.19 9.03 33.35
C ILE A 387 -12.43 10.23 33.91
N LEU A 388 -11.15 10.41 33.57
CA LEU A 388 -10.37 11.59 33.95
C LEU A 388 -10.93 12.86 33.29
N ARG A 389 -11.27 12.79 32.01
CA ARG A 389 -11.86 13.91 31.25
C ARG A 389 -13.27 14.26 31.69
N HIS A 390 -14.06 13.27 32.10
CA HIS A 390 -15.45 13.45 32.54
C HIS A 390 -15.66 12.97 33.99
N PRO A 391 -15.41 13.83 35.00
CA PRO A 391 -15.47 13.44 36.41
C PRO A 391 -16.82 12.89 36.88
N ALA A 392 -17.94 13.23 36.22
CA ALA A 392 -19.25 12.69 36.54
C ALA A 392 -19.32 11.16 36.36
N LEU A 393 -18.51 10.60 35.46
CA LEU A 393 -18.41 9.16 35.23
C LEU A 393 -17.79 8.40 36.40
N LYS A 394 -17.21 9.07 37.40
CA LYS A 394 -16.77 8.46 38.66
C LYS A 394 -17.91 7.73 39.37
N ARG A 395 -19.18 8.08 39.10
CA ARG A 395 -20.36 7.35 39.60
C ARG A 395 -20.41 5.88 39.16
N LEU A 396 -19.79 5.55 38.01
CA LEU A 396 -19.72 4.18 37.49
C LEU A 396 -18.73 3.30 38.28
N MET A 397 -17.77 3.94 38.97
CA MET A 397 -16.83 3.28 39.88
C MET A 397 -17.38 3.25 41.31
N PHE A 398 -17.94 4.36 41.76
CA PHE A 398 -18.48 4.53 43.11
C PHE A 398 -19.89 5.11 43.04
N HIS A 399 -20.90 4.25 43.19
CA HIS A 399 -22.29 4.70 43.21
C HIS A 399 -22.56 5.52 44.49
N PRO A 400 -23.07 6.76 44.39
CA PRO A 400 -23.14 7.70 45.51
C PRO A 400 -24.04 7.25 46.66
N THR A 401 -25.10 6.48 46.37
CA THR A 401 -26.03 6.01 47.40
C THR A 401 -25.57 4.73 48.10
N GLY A 402 -24.59 4.01 47.55
CA GLY A 402 -24.26 2.66 47.99
C GLY A 402 -25.43 1.67 47.83
N GLY A 403 -25.15 0.39 47.56
CA GLY A 403 -26.19 -0.62 47.48
C GLY A 403 -25.83 -1.81 46.62
N SER A 404 -26.65 -2.87 46.70
CA SER A 404 -26.60 -4.01 45.80
C SER A 404 -27.51 -3.76 44.60
N ALA A 405 -26.98 -3.88 43.40
CA ALA A 405 -27.79 -3.93 42.18
C ALA A 405 -28.29 -5.37 41.97
N SER A 406 -29.58 -5.54 41.67
CA SER A 406 -30.16 -6.84 41.33
C SER A 406 -29.91 -7.25 39.88
N SER A 407 -29.77 -6.28 38.98
CA SER A 407 -29.47 -6.46 37.56
C SER A 407 -28.74 -5.24 37.02
N ASP A 408 -27.89 -5.44 36.01
CA ASP A 408 -27.26 -4.35 35.25
C ASP A 408 -28.28 -3.77 34.25
N PRO A 409 -28.59 -2.45 34.28
CA PRO A 409 -29.51 -1.82 33.33
C PRO A 409 -28.90 -1.63 31.93
N TYR A 410 -27.57 -1.76 31.76
CA TYR A 410 -26.92 -1.47 30.49
C TYR A 410 -27.20 -2.50 29.39
N VAL A 411 -27.67 -2.00 28.24
CA VAL A 411 -28.01 -2.79 27.05
C VAL A 411 -26.86 -2.73 26.03
N MET A 412 -26.19 -3.87 25.81
CA MET A 412 -25.06 -3.96 24.89
C MET A 412 -25.47 -3.90 23.41
N GLU A 413 -26.61 -4.48 23.05
CA GLU A 413 -27.10 -4.57 21.66
C GLU A 413 -27.63 -3.24 21.11
N GLU A 414 -27.84 -2.25 21.99
CA GLU A 414 -28.33 -0.94 21.58
C GLU A 414 -27.28 -0.21 20.73
N ARG A 415 -27.70 0.34 19.59
CA ARG A 415 -26.81 1.07 18.68
C ARG A 415 -26.70 2.54 19.01
N ASP A 416 -27.74 3.11 19.63
CA ASP A 416 -27.72 4.48 20.09
C ASP A 416 -27.05 4.58 21.48
N PRO A 417 -25.86 5.21 21.60
CA PRO A 417 -25.16 5.28 22.88
C PRO A 417 -25.99 5.94 23.97
N ILE A 418 -26.84 6.91 23.62
CA ILE A 418 -27.65 7.66 24.61
C ILE A 418 -28.75 6.78 25.21
N LYS A 419 -29.26 5.79 24.45
CA LYS A 419 -30.34 4.88 24.89
C LYS A 419 -29.83 3.65 25.62
N SER A 420 -28.52 3.42 25.66
CA SER A 420 -27.91 2.23 26.27
C SER A 420 -28.04 2.13 27.80
N GLN A 421 -28.50 3.20 28.47
CA GLN A 421 -28.64 3.30 29.94
C GLN A 421 -27.33 3.09 30.73
N ALA A 422 -26.18 3.36 30.11
CA ALA A 422 -24.88 3.12 30.73
C ALA A 422 -24.59 3.93 32.00
N LEU A 423 -25.19 5.12 32.16
CA LEU A 423 -24.99 5.97 33.36
C LEU A 423 -25.52 5.36 34.66
N GLU A 424 -26.53 4.51 34.56
CA GLU A 424 -27.16 3.85 35.70
C GLU A 424 -26.51 2.48 36.02
N SER A 425 -25.49 2.10 35.25
CA SER A 425 -24.70 0.88 35.43
C SER A 425 -23.44 1.13 36.29
N SER A 426 -22.69 0.07 36.59
CA SER A 426 -21.35 0.13 37.21
C SER A 426 -20.30 -0.66 36.42
N LEU A 427 -19.01 -0.47 36.72
CA LEU A 427 -17.88 -1.10 36.01
C LEU A 427 -17.40 -2.42 36.66
N TRP A 428 -18.29 -3.41 36.78
CA TRP A 428 -17.95 -4.72 37.33
C TRP A 428 -16.90 -5.47 36.50
N GLU A 429 -16.89 -5.23 35.19
CA GLU A 429 -15.96 -5.87 34.25
C GLU A 429 -14.51 -5.48 34.55
N VAL A 430 -14.27 -4.20 34.84
CA VAL A 430 -12.93 -3.72 35.21
C VAL A 430 -12.52 -4.24 36.58
N ALA A 431 -13.46 -4.34 37.53
CA ALA A 431 -13.21 -4.94 38.84
C ALA A 431 -12.81 -6.42 38.72
N ALA A 432 -13.46 -7.19 37.84
CA ALA A 432 -13.09 -8.58 37.57
C ALA A 432 -11.68 -8.70 36.98
N LEU A 433 -11.30 -7.79 36.07
CA LEU A 433 -9.98 -7.75 35.45
C LEU A 433 -8.83 -7.45 36.43
N GLN A 434 -9.11 -6.98 37.65
CA GLN A 434 -8.08 -6.82 38.69
C GLN A 434 -7.44 -8.15 39.12
N ASN A 435 -8.15 -9.27 38.92
CA ASN A 435 -7.67 -10.62 39.21
C ASN A 435 -7.21 -11.37 37.95
N HIS A 436 -6.83 -10.65 36.90
CA HIS A 436 -6.35 -11.24 35.66
C HIS A 436 -5.01 -11.98 35.85
N VAL A 437 -4.80 -13.06 35.10
CA VAL A 437 -3.62 -13.93 35.18
C VAL A 437 -2.32 -13.16 34.92
N LEU A 438 -2.35 -12.22 33.98
CA LEU A 438 -1.21 -11.36 33.67
C LEU A 438 -1.13 -10.17 34.65
N PRO A 439 0.00 -9.97 35.35
CA PRO A 439 0.19 -8.86 36.28
C PRO A 439 0.08 -7.48 35.64
N SER A 440 0.45 -7.33 34.37
CA SER A 440 0.36 -6.08 33.61
C SER A 440 -1.09 -5.61 33.47
N VAL A 441 -1.99 -6.52 33.12
CA VAL A 441 -3.44 -6.27 32.99
C VAL A 441 -4.06 -6.01 34.36
N ALA A 442 -3.76 -6.85 35.34
CA ALA A 442 -4.25 -6.68 36.71
C ALA A 442 -3.84 -5.31 37.29
N SER A 443 -2.58 -4.91 37.08
CA SER A 443 -2.07 -3.59 37.49
C SER A 443 -2.78 -2.45 36.77
N ALA A 444 -3.04 -2.58 35.46
CA ALA A 444 -3.80 -1.60 34.71
C ALA A 444 -5.24 -1.44 35.24
N ALA A 445 -5.92 -2.51 35.64
CA ALA A 445 -7.29 -2.46 36.15
C ALA A 445 -7.42 -1.88 37.58
N ARG A 446 -6.30 -1.72 38.32
CA ARG A 446 -6.30 -1.21 39.70
C ARG A 446 -6.69 0.26 39.81
N PHE A 447 -6.75 1.02 38.72
CA PHE A 447 -7.19 2.42 38.77
C PHE A 447 -8.61 2.59 39.32
N VAL A 448 -9.45 1.54 39.28
CA VAL A 448 -10.81 1.59 39.83
C VAL A 448 -10.82 1.59 41.36
N SER A 449 -9.87 0.91 42.00
CA SER A 449 -9.77 0.83 43.47
C SER A 449 -8.82 1.87 44.07
N ASN A 450 -7.89 2.38 43.25
CA ASN A 450 -6.89 3.37 43.65
C ASN A 450 -7.32 4.78 43.23
N PRO A 451 -6.76 5.84 43.85
CA PRO A 451 -6.97 7.19 43.34
C PRO A 451 -6.47 7.30 41.89
N LEU A 452 -7.31 7.89 41.04
CA LEU A 452 -6.97 8.18 39.65
C LEU A 452 -5.76 9.15 39.59
N PRO A 453 -4.86 9.00 38.60
CA PRO A 453 -3.73 9.90 38.44
C PRO A 453 -4.20 11.31 38.04
N SER A 454 -3.38 12.34 38.32
CA SER A 454 -3.68 13.72 37.93
C SER A 454 -3.47 13.99 36.43
N VAL A 455 -2.74 13.11 35.73
CA VAL A 455 -2.37 13.26 34.32
C VAL A 455 -2.88 12.05 33.54
N GLU A 456 -3.32 12.30 32.30
CA GLU A 456 -3.76 11.27 31.38
C GLU A 456 -2.64 10.26 31.07
N TRP A 457 -3.03 9.00 30.84
CA TRP A 457 -2.12 7.99 30.33
C TRP A 457 -1.85 8.24 28.85
N ASP A 458 -0.57 8.21 28.47
CA ASP A 458 -0.19 8.22 27.06
C ASP A 458 -0.63 6.91 26.38
N LEU A 459 -1.57 7.04 25.44
CA LEU A 459 -2.08 5.92 24.65
C LEU A 459 -1.13 5.54 23.52
N SER A 460 -0.36 6.48 22.97
CA SER A 460 0.51 6.23 21.82
C SER A 460 1.54 5.12 22.13
N ALA A 461 2.12 5.15 23.33
CA ALA A 461 3.05 4.13 23.81
C ALA A 461 2.43 2.72 23.98
N VAL A 462 1.11 2.60 24.02
CA VAL A 462 0.40 1.35 24.32
C VAL A 462 -0.28 0.77 23.07
N LEU A 463 -0.66 1.63 22.12
CA LEU A 463 -1.32 1.24 20.87
C LEU A 463 -0.45 0.35 19.97
N GLU A 464 0.88 0.42 20.10
CA GLU A 464 1.84 -0.36 19.29
C GLU A 464 2.24 -1.71 19.93
N ILE A 465 1.75 -2.01 21.14
CA ILE A 465 2.15 -3.23 21.86
C ILE A 465 1.52 -4.47 21.21
N ASN A 466 2.35 -5.40 20.77
CA ASN A 466 1.92 -6.71 20.28
C ASN A 466 2.09 -7.81 21.33
N GLU A 467 1.46 -8.96 21.12
CA GLU A 467 1.61 -10.16 21.95
C GLU A 467 3.07 -10.59 22.09
N ASN A 468 3.79 -10.56 20.97
CA ASN A 468 5.22 -10.90 20.93
C ASN A 468 6.04 -9.96 21.82
N ASP A 469 5.67 -8.68 21.92
CA ASP A 469 6.39 -7.70 22.73
C ASP A 469 6.19 -7.97 24.22
N ILE A 470 4.98 -8.37 24.63
CA ILE A 470 4.69 -8.79 26.01
C ILE A 470 5.55 -10.00 26.37
N PHE A 471 5.60 -11.00 25.49
CA PHE A 471 6.40 -12.20 25.71
C PHE A 471 7.90 -11.92 25.73
N HIS A 472 8.40 -11.12 24.78
CA HIS A 472 9.80 -10.70 24.73
C HIS A 472 10.21 -9.90 25.96
N LYS A 473 9.33 -9.02 26.46
CA LYS A 473 9.58 -8.25 27.68
C LYS A 473 9.76 -9.17 28.89
N GLU A 474 8.96 -10.23 28.98
CA GLU A 474 9.10 -11.22 30.05
C GLU A 474 10.41 -12.01 29.94
N ILE A 475 10.80 -12.44 28.72
CA ILE A 475 12.08 -13.13 28.48
C ILE A 475 13.28 -12.26 28.87
N VAL A 476 13.22 -10.97 28.55
CA VAL A 476 14.30 -10.02 28.87
C VAL A 476 14.31 -9.67 30.35
N SER A 477 13.17 -9.80 31.03
CA SER A 477 13.08 -9.53 32.46
C SER A 477 13.98 -10.51 33.23
N LYS A 478 14.98 -9.97 33.92
CA LYS A 478 15.85 -10.76 34.79
C LYS A 478 15.32 -10.68 36.20
N THR A 479 14.51 -11.64 36.59
CA THR A 479 14.07 -11.79 37.97
C THR A 479 15.24 -12.34 38.79
N LYS A 480 15.56 -11.68 39.91
CA LYS A 480 16.69 -12.05 40.78
C LYS A 480 16.34 -13.19 41.75
N GLU A 481 15.05 -13.41 42.00
CA GLU A 481 14.55 -14.37 42.98
C GLU A 481 13.50 -15.27 42.31
N PHE A 482 13.72 -16.58 42.40
CA PHE A 482 12.80 -17.58 41.87
C PHE A 482 12.18 -18.33 43.04
N PHE A 483 10.87 -18.17 43.22
CA PHE A 483 10.12 -18.96 44.19
C PHE A 483 9.66 -20.25 43.52
N VAL A 484 10.04 -21.38 44.10
CA VAL A 484 9.58 -22.70 43.66
C VAL A 484 8.44 -23.14 44.58
N ASN A 485 7.45 -23.83 44.02
CA ASN A 485 6.38 -24.39 44.84
C ASN A 485 6.96 -25.40 45.84
N ILE A 486 6.70 -25.18 47.13
CA ILE A 486 7.22 -26.00 48.23
C ILE A 486 6.46 -27.34 48.27
N ASP A 487 5.19 -27.32 47.89
CA ASP A 487 4.34 -28.51 47.83
C ASP A 487 4.66 -29.33 46.59
N ARG A 488 5.35 -30.46 46.80
CA ARG A 488 5.58 -31.45 45.75
C ARG A 488 4.29 -32.22 45.50
N PRO A 489 3.72 -32.20 44.29
CA PRO A 489 2.57 -33.04 43.99
C PRO A 489 2.98 -34.51 44.12
N THR A 490 2.22 -35.28 44.91
CA THR A 490 2.45 -36.71 45.18
C THR A 490 2.31 -37.59 43.94
N GLY A 491 1.83 -37.03 42.83
CA GLY A 491 1.86 -37.58 41.47
C GLY A 491 1.33 -36.56 40.47
N VAL A 492 1.54 -36.78 39.17
CA VAL A 492 0.96 -35.94 38.08
C VAL A 492 -0.58 -35.87 38.18
N TYR A 493 -1.18 -36.87 38.84
CA TYR A 493 -2.62 -37.05 39.04
C TYR A 493 -3.12 -36.70 40.45
N GLY A 494 -2.26 -36.10 41.29
CA GLY A 494 -2.56 -35.76 42.69
C GLY A 494 -3.45 -34.52 42.87
N TYR A 495 -3.88 -34.32 44.13
CA TYR A 495 -4.96 -33.44 44.63
C TYR A 495 -4.87 -31.91 44.32
N CYS A 496 -3.89 -31.46 43.53
CA CYS A 496 -3.68 -30.05 43.18
C CYS A 496 -3.75 -29.83 41.67
N GLY A 497 -4.85 -30.27 41.03
CA GLY A 497 -5.16 -29.98 39.61
C GLY A 497 -5.18 -31.20 38.68
N GLY A 498 -4.58 -32.32 39.09
CA GLY A 498 -4.60 -33.58 38.33
C GLY A 498 -5.95 -34.30 38.34
N GLN A 499 -6.81 -34.06 39.33
CA GLN A 499 -8.13 -34.71 39.45
C GLN A 499 -9.12 -34.27 38.37
N LEU A 500 -9.15 -32.98 38.01
CA LEU A 500 -10.04 -32.47 36.96
C LEU A 500 -9.53 -32.87 35.57
N SER A 501 -8.22 -32.82 35.34
CA SER A 501 -7.64 -33.21 34.05
C SER A 501 -7.73 -34.73 33.82
N SER A 502 -7.48 -35.55 34.84
CA SER A 502 -7.60 -37.03 34.75
C SER A 502 -9.03 -37.53 34.53
N GLN A 503 -10.06 -36.76 34.89
CA GLN A 503 -11.45 -37.08 34.58
C GLN A 503 -11.75 -37.02 33.09
N TYR A 504 -11.10 -36.12 32.34
CA TYR A 504 -11.37 -35.88 30.92
C TYR A 504 -10.26 -36.36 29.98
N TRP A 505 -9.05 -36.62 30.49
CA TRP A 505 -7.91 -37.08 29.71
C TRP A 505 -7.40 -38.43 30.24
N LYS A 506 -7.56 -39.48 29.43
CA LYS A 506 -6.81 -40.73 29.61
C LYS A 506 -5.44 -40.55 28.95
N LEU A 507 -4.48 -40.05 29.71
CA LEU A 507 -3.07 -40.13 29.33
C LEU A 507 -2.60 -41.55 29.69
N PHE A 508 -2.19 -42.30 28.68
CA PHE A 508 -1.89 -43.74 28.74
C PHE A 508 -0.85 -44.12 29.80
#